data_AF-A0A8H2PT20-F1
#
_entry.id   AF-A0A8H2PT20-F1
#
_cell.length_a   1.000
_cell.length_b   1.000
_cell.length_c   1.000
_cell.angle_alpha   90.00
_cell.angle_beta   90.00
_cell.angle_gamma   90.00
#
_symmetry.space_group_name_H-M   'P 1'
#
loop_
_entity.id
_entity.type
_entity.pdbx_description
1 polymer ?
#
loop_
_entity_poly.entity_id
_entity_poly.type
_entity_poly.pdbx_seq_one_letter_code
_entity_poly.pdbx_strand_id
1 'polypeptide(L)'
;MRWSGQQVSSEAPNTLPGLARLNNLVSTARTPDFEGVTFYEVLARSALNKVPTASDIPFGWTINPMRGCLHQCTYCFARPTHEFLDLDAGKDCDTQIIVKVNVRRGAIG
;
A
#
# COMPACT_ATOMS: atom_id res chain seq x y z
N MET A 1 -11.84 1.48 2.68
CA MET A 1 -10.51 0.88 3.00
C MET A 1 -9.95 1.61 4.21
N ARG A 2 -9.97 0.99 5.39
CA ARG A 2 -9.47 1.61 6.63
C ARG A 2 -7.99 1.25 6.81
N TRP A 3 -7.10 2.18 6.50
CA TRP A 3 -5.64 2.00 6.56
C TRP A 3 -4.98 2.49 7.85
N SER A 4 -5.73 3.21 8.69
CA SER A 4 -5.26 3.88 9.91
C SER A 4 -4.75 2.96 11.04
N GLY A 5 -4.55 1.67 10.79
CA GLY A 5 -4.18 0.68 11.82
C GLY A 5 -3.18 -0.39 11.37
N GLN A 6 -2.34 -0.11 10.38
CA GLN A 6 -1.28 -1.05 9.94
C GLN A 6 0.09 -0.57 10.43
N GLN A 7 0.54 -1.04 11.60
CA GLN A 7 1.90 -0.81 12.12
C GLN A 7 2.56 -2.16 12.43
N VAL A 8 3.83 -2.31 12.04
CA VAL A 8 4.74 -3.45 12.33
C VAL A 8 6.15 -2.85 12.42
N SER A 9 7.08 -3.37 13.22
CA SER A 9 8.37 -2.72 13.50
C SER A 9 9.59 -3.29 12.74
N SER A 10 10.23 -2.48 11.91
CA SER A 10 11.57 -2.56 11.29
C SER A 10 11.93 -1.20 10.65
N GLU A 11 13.00 -0.54 11.12
CA GLU A 11 13.44 0.78 10.64
C GLU A 11 14.40 0.70 9.43
N ALA A 12 14.28 1.65 8.49
CA ALA A 12 15.31 1.94 7.48
C ALA A 12 15.54 3.46 7.33
N PRO A 13 16.80 3.93 7.17
CA PRO A 13 17.17 5.35 7.29
C PRO A 13 16.81 6.26 6.09
N ASN A 14 16.23 5.74 5.00
CA ASN A 14 15.83 6.52 3.81
C ASN A 14 14.33 6.45 3.51
N THR A 15 13.53 6.27 4.56
CA THR A 15 12.09 6.06 4.42
C THR A 15 11.37 7.40 4.25
N LEU A 16 10.42 7.46 3.29
CA LEU A 16 9.52 8.62 3.16
C LEU A 16 8.86 8.94 4.51
N PRO A 17 8.64 10.22 4.87
CA PRO A 17 8.21 10.61 6.21
C PRO A 17 6.98 9.84 6.73
N GLY A 18 5.97 9.60 5.88
CA GLY A 18 4.78 8.87 6.27
C GLY A 18 4.96 7.34 6.34
N LEU A 19 5.89 6.76 5.60
CA LEU A 19 6.28 5.35 5.76
C LEU A 19 7.17 5.15 6.99
N ALA A 20 7.97 6.15 7.38
CA ALA A 20 8.79 6.12 8.59
C ALA A 20 7.90 6.06 9.84
N ARG A 21 6.75 6.75 9.84
CA ARG A 21 5.75 6.67 10.93
C ARG A 21 5.15 5.28 11.13
N LEU A 22 5.09 4.46 10.08
CA LEU A 22 4.48 3.14 10.15
C LEU A 22 5.44 2.06 10.65
N ASN A 23 6.74 2.39 10.73
CA ASN A 23 7.85 1.52 11.13
C ASN A 23 7.88 0.18 10.42
N ASN A 24 7.15 -0.04 9.32
CA ASN A 24 6.90 -1.38 8.75
C ASN A 24 7.56 -1.59 7.39
N LEU A 25 8.52 -0.75 7.02
CA LEU A 25 9.27 -0.88 5.79
C LEU A 25 10.28 -2.04 5.91
N VAL A 26 10.26 -2.92 4.93
CA VAL A 26 11.18 -4.05 4.80
C VAL A 26 12.33 -3.69 3.87
N SER A 27 12.00 -3.20 2.70
CA SER A 27 12.99 -2.90 1.66
C SER A 27 12.48 -1.80 0.72
N THR A 28 13.40 -1.21 -0.04
CA THR A 28 13.09 -0.29 -1.12
C THR A 28 13.78 -0.80 -2.37
N ALA A 29 13.02 -0.97 -3.45
CA ALA A 29 13.51 -1.47 -4.72
C ALA A 29 13.25 -0.46 -5.84
N ARG A 30 14.21 -0.35 -6.75
CA ARG A 30 14.08 0.31 -8.04
C ARG A 30 14.50 -0.70 -9.10
N THR A 31 13.72 -0.82 -10.15
CA THR A 31 13.92 -1.84 -11.19
C THR A 31 14.16 -1.15 -12.52
N PRO A 32 15.11 -1.62 -13.35
CA PRO A 32 15.37 -1.03 -14.66
C PRO A 32 14.13 -0.97 -15.57
N ASP A 33 13.26 -1.99 -15.48
CA ASP A 33 12.04 -2.09 -16.30
C ASP A 33 10.97 -1.03 -15.96
N PHE A 34 11.11 -0.33 -14.84
CA PHE A 34 10.17 0.68 -14.36
C PHE A 34 10.92 1.94 -13.94
N GLU A 35 11.47 2.65 -14.93
CA GLU A 35 12.21 3.88 -14.70
C GLU A 35 11.36 4.95 -13.99
N GLY A 36 11.96 5.62 -13.01
CA GLY A 36 11.28 6.65 -12.22
C GLY A 36 10.31 6.12 -11.17
N VAL A 37 10.15 4.81 -11.04
CA VAL A 37 9.28 4.17 -10.05
C VAL A 37 10.11 3.60 -8.91
N THR A 38 9.64 3.82 -7.67
CA THR A 38 10.20 3.19 -6.48
C THR A 38 9.15 2.29 -5.83
N PHE A 39 9.54 1.05 -5.53
CA PHE A 39 8.74 0.08 -4.81
C PHE A 39 9.17 0.04 -3.35
N TYR A 40 8.22 0.17 -2.44
CA TYR A 40 8.41 0.12 -0.99
C TYR A 40 7.77 -1.16 -0.47
N GLU A 41 8.59 -2.15 -0.14
CA GLU A 41 8.09 -3.40 0.44
C GLU A 41 7.80 -3.19 1.92
N VAL A 42 6.58 -3.50 2.33
CA VAL A 42 6.12 -3.32 3.71
C VAL A 42 5.52 -4.59 4.30
N LEU A 43 5.60 -4.70 5.62
CA LEU A 43 4.78 -5.62 6.39
C LEU A 43 3.43 -4.97 6.67
N ALA A 44 2.36 -5.62 6.25
CA ALA A 44 1.01 -5.16 6.50
C ALA A 44 0.33 -6.02 7.56
N ARG A 45 -0.50 -5.38 8.38
CA ARG A 45 -1.42 -6.14 9.25
C ARG A 45 -2.35 -7.00 8.43
N SER A 46 -2.83 -6.53 7.28
CA SER A 46 -3.64 -7.33 6.36
C SER A 46 -3.62 -6.78 4.94
N ALA A 47 -3.69 -7.69 3.96
CA ALA A 47 -4.01 -7.37 2.58
C ALA A 47 -5.50 -7.57 2.25
N LEU A 48 -6.28 -8.15 3.16
CA LEU A 48 -7.69 -8.43 2.95
C LEU A 48 -8.58 -7.31 3.51
N ASN A 49 -9.60 -6.93 2.77
CA ASN A 49 -10.65 -6.02 3.22
C ASN A 49 -11.99 -6.75 3.23
N LYS A 50 -12.75 -6.65 4.34
CA LYS A 50 -14.13 -7.12 4.37
C LYS A 50 -14.97 -6.29 3.39
N VAL A 51 -15.78 -7.00 2.62
CA VAL A 51 -16.86 -6.41 1.85
C VAL A 51 -18.04 -6.18 2.80
N PRO A 52 -18.67 -4.99 2.80
CA PRO A 52 -19.88 -4.75 3.57
C PRO A 52 -20.99 -5.73 3.16
N THR A 53 -21.77 -6.22 4.13
CA THR A 53 -22.89 -7.14 3.85
C THR A 53 -23.99 -6.53 2.98
N ALA A 54 -24.06 -5.20 2.92
CA ALA A 54 -24.96 -4.46 2.04
C ALA A 54 -24.45 -4.31 0.59
N SER A 55 -23.29 -4.88 0.25
CA SER A 55 -22.73 -4.82 -1.10
C SER A 55 -23.33 -5.90 -1.99
N ASP A 56 -23.67 -5.56 -3.23
CA ASP A 56 -24.23 -6.49 -4.23
C ASP A 56 -23.21 -7.46 -4.85
N ILE A 57 -21.99 -7.53 -4.30
CA ILE A 57 -20.91 -8.36 -4.87
C ILE A 57 -20.90 -9.74 -4.20
N PRO A 58 -20.69 -10.84 -4.95
CA PRO A 58 -20.95 -12.21 -4.48
C PRO A 58 -19.88 -12.77 -3.53
N PHE A 59 -18.97 -11.94 -3.01
CA PHE A 59 -17.86 -12.34 -2.16
C PHE A 59 -17.72 -11.42 -0.93
N GLY A 60 -17.33 -12.00 0.20
CA GLY A 60 -17.22 -11.28 1.48
C GLY A 60 -15.90 -10.55 1.70
N TRP A 61 -14.91 -10.72 0.81
CA TRP A 61 -13.56 -10.18 0.97
C TRP A 61 -12.97 -9.73 -0.36
N THR A 62 -12.17 -8.67 -0.32
CA THR A 62 -11.31 -8.23 -1.42
C THR A 62 -9.85 -8.27 -0.99
N ILE A 63 -8.95 -8.34 -1.94
CA ILE A 63 -7.50 -8.26 -1.72
C ILE A 63 -6.95 -6.93 -2.24
N ASN A 64 -6.13 -6.28 -1.43
CA ASN A 64 -5.34 -5.11 -1.77
C ASN A 64 -3.87 -5.46 -1.46
N PRO A 65 -3.11 -5.97 -2.45
CA PRO A 65 -1.71 -6.36 -2.28
C PRO A 65 -0.76 -5.16 -2.32
N MET A 66 -1.20 -4.03 -2.90
CA MET A 66 -0.38 -2.86 -3.10
C MET A 66 -1.19 -1.57 -3.11
N ARG A 67 -0.49 -0.47 -2.91
CA ARG A 67 -1.01 0.89 -2.89
C ARG A 67 -0.15 1.75 -3.83
N GLY A 68 -0.80 2.55 -4.68
CA GLY A 68 -0.19 3.09 -5.90
C GLY A 68 -0.25 2.08 -7.05
N CYS A 69 -0.25 2.56 -8.30
CA CYS A 69 -0.29 1.68 -9.48
C CYS A 69 0.28 2.35 -10.73
N LEU A 70 0.99 1.57 -11.54
CA LEU A 70 1.57 1.98 -12.83
C LEU A 70 0.54 2.30 -13.91
N HIS A 71 -0.75 1.99 -13.71
CA HIS A 71 -1.79 2.29 -14.68
C HIS A 71 -2.20 3.78 -14.69
N GLN A 72 -1.93 4.51 -13.61
CA GLN A 72 -2.14 5.96 -13.53
C GLN A 72 -3.58 6.45 -13.78
N CYS A 73 -4.60 5.59 -13.69
CA CYS A 73 -6.00 5.98 -13.95
C CYS A 73 -6.39 7.20 -13.11
N THR A 74 -6.78 8.29 -13.78
CA THR A 74 -7.21 9.53 -13.13
C THR A 74 -8.49 9.35 -12.31
N TYR A 75 -9.35 8.41 -12.74
CA TYR A 75 -10.61 8.05 -12.08
C TYR A 75 -10.46 6.97 -10.99
N CYS A 76 -9.23 6.60 -10.62
CA CYS A 76 -9.02 5.56 -9.62
C CYS A 76 -9.46 6.02 -8.22
N PHE A 77 -10.50 5.38 -7.68
CA PHE A 77 -11.01 5.69 -6.34
C PHE A 77 -9.98 5.49 -5.22
N ALA A 78 -8.91 4.74 -5.45
CA ALA A 78 -7.88 4.49 -4.46
C ALA A 78 -6.85 5.63 -4.34
N ARG A 79 -6.75 6.53 -5.34
CA ARG A 79 -5.77 7.65 -5.36
C ARG A 79 -5.74 8.47 -4.06
N PRO A 80 -6.88 8.98 -3.53
CA PRO A 80 -6.88 9.81 -2.32
C PRO A 80 -6.31 9.08 -1.09
N THR A 81 -6.32 7.75 -1.10
CA THR A 81 -5.85 6.99 0.05
C THR A 81 -4.32 7.03 0.19
N HIS A 82 -3.58 7.48 -0.83
CA HIS A 82 -2.13 7.66 -0.77
C HIS A 82 -1.72 8.78 0.21
N GLU A 83 -2.59 9.76 0.42
CA GLU A 83 -2.40 10.87 1.36
C GLU A 83 -2.30 10.41 2.81
N PHE A 84 -2.82 9.21 3.16
CA PHE A 84 -2.61 8.62 4.48
C PHE A 84 -1.14 8.27 4.77
N LEU A 85 -0.30 8.23 3.72
CA LEU A 85 1.14 8.00 3.83
C LEU A 85 1.94 9.31 3.69
N ASP A 86 1.29 10.46 3.82
CA ASP A 86 1.89 11.78 3.56
C ASP A 86 2.47 11.88 2.12
N LEU A 87 1.82 11.20 1.16
CA LEU A 87 2.15 11.20 -0.27
C LEU A 87 1.04 11.85 -1.09
N ASP A 88 1.38 12.41 -2.24
CA ASP A 88 0.37 13.03 -3.10
C ASP A 88 -0.51 11.99 -3.83
N ALA A 89 -1.81 12.29 -3.96
CA ALA A 89 -2.76 11.41 -4.65
C ALA A 89 -2.57 11.37 -6.19
N GLY A 90 -1.69 12.21 -6.73
CA GLY A 90 -1.32 12.39 -8.12
C GLY A 90 -0.08 11.57 -8.49
N LYS A 91 1.06 12.25 -8.58
CA LYS A 91 2.32 11.71 -9.08
C LYS A 91 2.87 10.61 -8.17
N ASP A 92 2.84 10.78 -6.86
CA ASP A 92 3.33 9.77 -5.94
C ASP A 92 2.49 8.48 -5.98
N CYS A 93 1.19 8.55 -6.29
CA CYS A 93 0.37 7.35 -6.53
C CYS A 93 0.88 6.53 -7.74
N ASP A 94 1.48 7.22 -8.69
CA ASP A 94 1.92 6.67 -9.96
C ASP A 94 3.37 6.16 -9.90
N THR A 95 4.21 6.76 -9.05
CA THR A 95 5.66 6.47 -8.99
C THR A 95 6.14 5.89 -7.66
N GLN A 96 5.37 6.00 -6.57
CA GLN A 96 5.73 5.51 -5.23
C GLN A 96 4.79 4.36 -4.85
N ILE A 97 5.22 3.13 -5.11
CA ILE A 97 4.37 1.94 -5.04
C ILE A 97 4.64 1.17 -3.75
N ILE A 98 3.66 1.08 -2.86
CA ILE A 98 3.76 0.35 -1.60
C ILE A 98 3.29 -1.09 -1.83
N VAL A 99 4.16 -2.07 -1.61
CA VAL A 99 3.92 -3.49 -1.86
C VAL A 99 3.87 -4.24 -0.53
N LYS A 100 2.77 -4.94 -0.25
CA LYS A 100 2.65 -5.77 0.95
C LYS A 100 3.24 -7.15 0.68
N VAL A 101 4.34 -7.48 1.34
CA VAL A 101 5.09 -8.73 1.04
C VAL A 101 4.69 -9.93 1.90
N ASN A 102 3.95 -9.71 2.99
CA ASN A 102 3.57 -10.77 3.94
C ASN A 102 2.16 -11.36 3.71
N VAL A 103 1.60 -11.27 2.50
CA VAL A 103 0.22 -11.74 2.19
C VAL A 103 0.03 -13.24 2.47
N ARG A 104 1.06 -14.06 2.22
CA ARG A 104 1.02 -15.52 2.43
C ARG A 104 0.99 -15.91 3.92
N ARG A 105 1.62 -15.09 4.77
CA ARG A 105 1.77 -15.36 6.20
C ARG A 105 0.66 -14.56 6.86
N GLY A 106 -0.54 -15.13 6.85
CA GLY A 106 -1.81 -14.48 7.19
C GLY A 106 -1.64 -13.24 8.05
N ALA A 107 -1.98 -12.09 7.47
CA ALA A 107 -2.33 -10.84 8.13
C ALA A 107 -2.17 -10.91 9.65
N ILE A 108 -1.03 -10.46 10.19
CA ILE A 108 -0.71 -10.59 11.62
C ILE A 108 -1.94 -10.22 12.48
N GLY A 109 -2.41 -11.19 13.26
CA GLY A 109 -3.64 -11.09 14.06
C GLY A 109 -3.61 -9.88 14.99
#